data_AF-A0A235IFN7-F1
#
_entry.id   AF-A0A235IFN7-F1
#
_cell.length_a   1.000
_cell.length_b   1.000
_cell.length_c   1.000
_cell.angle_alpha   90.00
_cell.angle_beta   90.00
_cell.angle_gamma   90.00
#
_symmetry.space_group_name_H-M   'P 1'
#
loop_
_entity.id
_entity.type
_entity.pdbx_description
1 polymer ?
#
loop_
_entity_poly.entity_id
_entity_poly.type
_entity_poly.pdbx_seq_one_letter_code
_entity_poly.pdbx_strand_id
1 'polypeptide(L)'
;MPSGRTHDRITMYALPLVAGVTFWQTRSSSATLLVAGGFLFGGLMFGPDLDIYSVQFQRWGFLRWIWLPYQKSLRHRSFLSHGPIIGTILRVIYLGCLLAILAIFILAIAQRLWNLSFSWQDLGQTVGRSLVQYDTEYVALFLGLELGAMSHSLSDWGGSAYKRVRKQGVRGLLPSGKIKRRKVRGGSRRARVKK
;
A
#
# COMPACT_ATOMS: atom_id res chain seq x y z
N MET A 1 17.00 6.02 -6.83
CA MET A 1 15.67 5.44 -7.10
C MET A 1 15.25 5.88 -8.49
N PRO A 2 14.54 5.06 -9.29
CA PRO A 2 13.93 5.54 -10.52
C PRO A 2 13.05 6.75 -10.18
N SER A 3 12.90 7.69 -11.12
CA SER A 3 11.97 8.81 -10.91
C SER A 3 10.54 8.25 -10.74
N GLY A 4 9.69 8.87 -9.89
CA GLY A 4 8.28 8.46 -9.74
C GLY A 4 7.56 8.31 -11.09
N ARG A 5 7.92 9.14 -12.08
CA ARG A 5 7.46 9.08 -13.48
C ARG A 5 7.75 7.75 -14.19
N THR A 6 8.83 7.07 -13.85
CA THR A 6 9.18 5.75 -14.42
C THR A 6 8.24 4.69 -13.90
N HIS A 7 7.90 4.75 -12.61
CA HIS A 7 6.95 3.83 -12.01
C HIS A 7 5.54 4.04 -12.58
N ASP A 8 5.11 5.30 -12.74
CA ASP A 8 3.81 5.61 -13.33
C ASP A 8 3.65 5.03 -14.74
N ARG A 9 4.71 5.12 -15.56
CA ARG A 9 4.73 4.52 -16.90
C ARG A 9 4.61 3.01 -16.83
N ILE A 10 5.31 2.36 -15.90
CA ILE A 10 5.23 0.91 -15.71
C ILE A 10 3.80 0.51 -15.30
N THR A 11 3.19 1.24 -14.36
CA THR A 11 1.78 1.01 -13.98
C THR A 11 0.85 1.19 -15.18
N MET A 12 1.03 2.23 -16.00
CA MET A 12 0.21 2.44 -17.20
C MET A 12 0.40 1.34 -18.27
N TYR A 13 1.61 0.85 -18.49
CA TYR A 13 1.86 -0.24 -19.44
C TYR A 13 1.43 -1.61 -18.91
N ALA A 14 1.49 -1.83 -17.59
CA ALA A 14 1.03 -3.06 -16.96
C ALA A 14 -0.50 -3.14 -16.91
N LEU A 15 -1.20 -2.01 -16.92
CA LEU A 15 -2.66 -1.95 -16.87
C LEU A 15 -3.38 -2.82 -17.92
N PRO A 16 -3.11 -2.68 -19.24
CA PRO A 16 -3.81 -3.50 -20.23
C PRO A 16 -3.52 -4.99 -20.07
N LEU A 17 -2.34 -5.37 -19.56
CA LEU A 17 -2.02 -6.77 -19.24
C LEU A 17 -2.83 -7.27 -18.05
N VAL A 18 -2.89 -6.50 -16.95
CA VAL A 18 -3.68 -6.85 -15.77
C VAL A 18 -5.15 -6.94 -16.13
N ALA A 19 -5.70 -5.94 -16.83
CA ALA A 19 -7.08 -5.93 -17.28
C ALA A 19 -7.39 -7.10 -18.22
N GLY A 20 -6.49 -7.42 -19.17
CA GLY A 20 -6.65 -8.53 -20.10
C GLY A 20 -6.66 -9.90 -19.40
N VAL A 21 -5.72 -10.13 -18.48
CA VAL A 21 -5.65 -11.38 -17.69
C VAL A 21 -6.89 -11.53 -16.80
N THR A 22 -7.30 -10.47 -16.12
CA THR A 22 -8.51 -10.50 -15.27
C THR A 22 -9.76 -10.74 -16.10
N PHE A 23 -9.91 -10.09 -17.25
CA PHE A 23 -11.07 -10.31 -18.11
C PHE A 23 -11.10 -11.73 -18.67
N TRP A 24 -9.94 -12.27 -19.07
CA TRP A 24 -9.84 -13.64 -19.55
C TRP A 24 -10.25 -14.67 -18.50
N GLN A 25 -9.81 -14.47 -17.25
CA GLN A 25 -10.04 -15.38 -16.15
C GLN A 25 -11.46 -15.26 -15.58
N THR A 26 -11.94 -14.04 -15.33
CA THR A 26 -13.21 -13.80 -14.65
C THR A 26 -14.38 -13.69 -15.62
N ARG A 27 -14.11 -13.42 -16.92
CA ARG A 27 -15.13 -13.19 -17.97
C ARG A 27 -16.17 -12.11 -17.63
N SER A 28 -15.89 -11.29 -16.62
CA SER A 28 -16.77 -10.27 -16.08
C SER A 28 -16.12 -8.90 -16.23
N SER A 29 -16.84 -7.97 -16.88
CA SER A 29 -16.42 -6.59 -17.04
C SER A 29 -16.35 -5.85 -15.70
N SER A 30 -17.31 -6.09 -14.80
CA SER A 30 -17.36 -5.47 -13.48
C SER A 30 -16.13 -5.81 -12.64
N ALA A 31 -15.78 -7.09 -12.56
CA ALA A 31 -14.59 -7.53 -11.82
C ALA A 31 -13.29 -6.99 -12.44
N THR A 32 -13.22 -6.93 -13.78
CA THR A 32 -12.08 -6.37 -14.49
C THR A 32 -11.91 -4.88 -14.19
N LEU A 33 -13.01 -4.11 -14.18
CA LEU A 33 -12.98 -2.68 -13.84
C LEU A 33 -12.53 -2.45 -12.41
N LEU A 34 -12.99 -3.27 -11.46
CA LEU A 34 -12.57 -3.17 -10.06
C LEU A 34 -11.09 -3.48 -9.87
N VAL A 35 -10.59 -4.53 -10.52
CA VAL A 35 -9.17 -4.89 -10.44
C VAL A 35 -8.29 -3.87 -11.14
N ALA A 36 -8.66 -3.43 -12.35
CA ALA A 36 -7.89 -2.42 -13.09
C ALA A 36 -7.91 -1.05 -12.41
N GLY A 37 -9.07 -0.65 -11.87
CA GLY A 37 -9.22 0.57 -11.08
C GLY A 37 -8.44 0.50 -9.77
N GLY A 38 -8.53 -0.62 -9.06
CA GLY A 38 -7.73 -0.90 -7.87
C GLY A 38 -6.24 -0.89 -8.18
N PHE A 39 -5.82 -1.45 -9.32
CA PHE A 39 -4.43 -1.46 -9.76
C PHE A 39 -3.89 -0.05 -10.07
N LEU A 40 -4.67 0.78 -10.76
CA LEU A 40 -4.32 2.18 -11.00
C LEU A 40 -4.23 2.97 -9.71
N PHE A 41 -5.25 2.86 -8.86
CA PHE A 41 -5.29 3.60 -7.61
C PHE A 41 -4.16 3.14 -6.69
N GLY A 42 -3.97 1.82 -6.58
CA GLY A 42 -2.90 1.13 -5.87
C GLY A 42 -1.51 1.59 -6.31
N GLY A 43 -1.27 1.64 -7.61
CA GLY A 43 0.00 2.10 -8.17
C GLY A 43 0.21 3.60 -7.99
N LEU A 44 -0.75 4.42 -8.43
CA LEU A 44 -0.52 5.85 -8.58
C LEU A 44 -0.72 6.65 -7.29
N MET A 45 -1.69 6.27 -6.46
CA MET A 45 -2.12 7.04 -5.27
C MET A 45 -1.92 6.30 -3.96
N PHE A 46 -1.88 4.96 -4.01
CA PHE A 46 -1.79 4.06 -2.86
C PHE A 46 -0.50 3.26 -2.86
N GLY A 47 0.60 3.90 -3.27
CA GLY A 47 1.93 3.29 -3.26
C GLY A 47 2.53 3.19 -1.85
N PRO A 48 3.48 2.26 -1.63
CA PRO A 48 4.08 2.03 -0.31
C PRO A 48 4.84 3.26 0.22
N ASP A 49 5.20 4.19 -0.67
CA ASP A 49 5.91 5.44 -0.35
C ASP A 49 4.99 6.53 0.24
N LEU A 50 3.75 6.21 0.61
CA LEU A 50 2.86 7.15 1.32
C LEU A 50 3.38 7.52 2.72
N ASP A 51 4.29 6.71 3.27
CA ASP A 51 4.96 6.94 4.55
C ASP A 51 6.03 8.06 4.50
N ILE A 52 6.38 8.54 3.30
CA ILE A 52 7.34 9.63 3.07
C ILE A 52 6.76 10.71 2.15
N TYR A 53 7.47 11.83 2.02
CA TYR A 53 7.09 12.94 1.12
C TYR A 53 7.37 12.56 -0.35
N SER A 54 6.57 11.63 -0.88
CA SER A 54 6.67 11.07 -2.22
C SER A 54 5.69 11.71 -3.21
N VAL A 55 5.82 11.36 -4.49
CA VAL A 55 4.89 11.79 -5.54
C VAL A 55 3.48 11.28 -5.26
N GLN A 56 3.36 10.07 -4.71
CA GLN A 56 2.09 9.46 -4.32
C GLN A 56 1.43 10.26 -3.20
N PHE A 57 2.19 10.68 -2.18
CA PHE A 57 1.68 11.59 -1.14
C PHE A 57 1.25 12.95 -1.71
N GLN A 58 2.00 13.50 -2.66
CA GLN A 58 1.66 14.78 -3.30
C GLN A 58 0.40 14.71 -4.18
N ARG A 59 0.10 13.56 -4.78
CA ARG A 59 -1.10 13.36 -5.63
C ARG A 59 -2.41 13.46 -4.89
N TRP A 60 -2.40 13.24 -3.58
CA TRP A 60 -3.58 13.48 -2.74
C TRP A 60 -3.97 14.96 -2.67
N GLY A 61 -3.08 15.88 -3.08
CA GLY A 61 -3.39 17.30 -3.20
C GLY A 61 -3.83 17.88 -1.87
N PHE A 62 -5.06 18.39 -1.80
CA PHE A 62 -5.64 18.89 -0.56
C PHE A 62 -5.82 17.78 0.49
N LEU A 63 -6.22 16.57 0.09
CA LEU A 63 -6.46 15.44 0.98
C LEU A 63 -5.19 14.82 1.58
N ARG A 64 -3.99 15.34 1.27
CA ARG A 64 -2.73 14.84 1.85
C ARG A 64 -2.65 14.97 3.39
N TRP A 65 -3.37 15.93 3.97
CA TRP A 65 -3.45 16.14 5.43
C TRP A 65 -3.91 14.90 6.19
N ILE A 66 -4.81 14.10 5.59
CA ILE A 66 -5.27 12.85 6.21
C ILE A 66 -4.13 11.85 6.38
N TRP A 67 -3.05 11.96 5.61
CA TRP A 67 -1.92 11.04 5.65
C TRP A 67 -0.80 11.50 6.58
N LEU A 68 -0.86 12.72 7.12
CA LEU A 68 0.13 13.22 8.08
C LEU A 68 0.21 12.40 9.38
N PRO A 69 -0.90 11.93 9.99
CA PRO A 69 -0.83 11.05 11.16
C PRO A 69 -0.17 9.71 10.80
N TYR A 70 -0.51 9.17 9.63
CA TYR A 70 0.05 7.94 9.08
C TYR A 70 1.57 8.05 8.91
N GLN A 71 2.08 9.14 8.31
CA GLN A 71 3.51 9.42 8.17
C GLN A 71 4.24 9.55 9.51
N LYS A 72 3.61 10.20 10.51
CA LYS A 72 4.23 10.40 11.82
C LYS A 72 4.28 9.12 12.65
N SER A 73 3.31 8.23 12.48
CA SER A 73 3.20 7.00 13.26
C SER A 73 4.08 5.87 12.74
N LEU A 74 4.29 5.78 11.41
CA LEU A 74 5.00 4.66 10.80
C LEU A 74 6.47 4.99 10.51
N ARG A 75 7.36 4.10 10.96
CA ARG A 75 8.77 4.14 10.56
C ARG A 75 8.89 3.70 9.11
N HIS A 76 9.48 4.57 8.28
CA HIS A 76 9.83 4.27 6.90
C HIS A 76 10.73 3.03 6.82
N ARG A 77 10.38 2.09 5.92
CA ARG A 77 10.96 0.72 5.77
C ARG A 77 10.66 -0.30 6.87
N SER A 78 9.67 -0.05 7.73
CA SER A 78 9.16 -1.12 8.59
C SER A 78 8.39 -2.15 7.76
N PHE A 79 8.33 -3.39 8.24
CA PHE A 79 7.51 -4.45 7.62
C PHE A 79 6.02 -4.06 7.55
N LEU A 80 5.59 -3.10 8.38
CA LEU A 80 4.23 -2.57 8.40
C LEU A 80 3.95 -1.58 7.26
N SER A 81 4.94 -0.78 6.84
CA SER A 81 4.74 0.19 5.74
C SER A 81 5.16 -0.36 4.38
N HIS A 82 6.13 -1.28 4.36
CA HIS A 82 6.74 -1.81 3.14
C HIS A 82 6.58 -3.33 2.97
N GLY A 83 5.91 -4.00 3.91
CA GLY A 83 5.59 -5.42 3.76
C GLY A 83 4.52 -5.62 2.69
N PRO A 84 4.69 -6.63 1.80
CA PRO A 84 3.64 -7.02 0.88
C PRO A 84 2.40 -7.42 1.69
N ILE A 85 1.22 -7.08 1.19
CA ILE A 85 -0.10 -7.32 1.78
C ILE A 85 -0.36 -6.49 3.03
N ILE A 86 0.53 -6.54 4.03
CA ILE A 86 0.36 -5.85 5.31
C ILE A 86 0.32 -4.33 5.14
N GLY A 87 1.21 -3.76 4.32
CA GLY A 87 1.20 -2.32 4.05
C GLY A 87 -0.09 -1.88 3.39
N THR A 88 -0.61 -2.65 2.44
CA THR A 88 -1.89 -2.36 1.75
C THR A 88 -3.07 -2.51 2.69
N ILE A 89 -3.14 -3.58 3.48
CA ILE A 89 -4.17 -3.76 4.51
C ILE A 89 -4.20 -2.58 5.48
N LEU A 90 -3.04 -2.17 6.00
CA LEU A 90 -2.97 -1.06 6.96
C LEU A 90 -3.52 0.24 6.35
N ARG A 91 -3.17 0.54 5.10
CA ARG A 91 -3.65 1.74 4.41
C ARG A 91 -5.14 1.64 4.07
N VAL A 92 -5.63 0.47 3.65
CA VAL A 92 -7.06 0.23 3.38
C VAL A 92 -7.87 0.40 4.67
N ILE A 93 -7.43 -0.17 5.79
CA ILE A 93 -8.06 0.02 7.10
C ILE A 93 -8.03 1.49 7.50
N TYR A 94 -6.89 2.16 7.33
CA TYR A 94 -6.73 3.58 7.68
C TYR A 94 -7.71 4.48 6.93
N LEU A 95 -7.76 4.36 5.59
CA LEU A 95 -8.74 5.10 4.78
C LEU A 95 -10.17 4.68 5.09
N GLY A 96 -10.42 3.38 5.25
CA GLY A 96 -11.74 2.84 5.54
C GLY A 96 -12.31 3.44 6.83
N CYS A 97 -11.51 3.50 7.90
CA CYS A 97 -11.89 4.14 9.15
C CYS A 97 -12.19 5.64 8.96
N LEU A 98 -11.35 6.36 8.21
CA LEU A 98 -11.54 7.79 7.99
C LEU A 98 -12.81 8.09 7.17
N LEU A 99 -13.05 7.30 6.12
CA LEU A 99 -14.27 7.36 5.32
C LEU A 99 -15.51 6.97 6.14
N ALA A 100 -15.40 5.97 7.02
CA ALA A 100 -16.50 5.59 7.90
C ALA A 100 -16.87 6.72 8.87
N ILE A 101 -15.87 7.36 9.51
CA ILE A 101 -16.11 8.52 10.38
C ILE A 101 -16.77 9.66 9.60
N LEU A 102 -16.26 9.96 8.40
CA LEU A 102 -16.84 11.00 7.54
C LEU A 102 -18.28 10.67 7.14
N ALA A 103 -18.57 9.43 6.75
CA ALA A 103 -19.90 8.98 6.39
C ALA A 103 -20.87 9.09 7.58
N ILE A 104 -20.44 8.68 8.78
CA ILE A 104 -21.22 8.83 10.01
C ILE A 104 -21.56 10.30 10.27
N PHE A 105 -20.58 11.21 10.12
CA PHE A 105 -20.79 12.65 10.28
C PHE A 105 -21.78 13.20 9.25
N ILE A 106 -21.65 12.85 7.98
CA ILE A 106 -22.55 13.29 6.91
C ILE A 106 -23.97 12.79 7.18
N LEU A 107 -24.12 11.52 7.54
CA LEU A 107 -25.43 10.93 7.87
C LEU A 107 -26.07 11.60 9.08
N ALA A 108 -25.29 11.90 10.12
CA ALA A 108 -25.79 12.62 11.29
C ALA A 108 -26.28 14.04 10.94
N ILE A 109 -25.57 14.75 10.05
CA ILE A 109 -25.99 16.07 9.55
C ILE A 109 -27.24 15.94 8.67
N ALA A 110 -27.28 14.97 7.75
CA ALA A 110 -28.42 14.73 6.87
C ALA A 110 -29.69 14.37 7.66
N GLN A 111 -29.55 13.58 8.72
CA GLN A 111 -30.64 13.29 9.65
C GLN A 111 -31.20 14.56 10.29
N ARG A 112 -30.33 15.50 10.71
CA ARG A 112 -30.74 16.77 11.33
C ARG A 112 -31.34 17.77 10.33
N LEU A 113 -30.79 17.87 9.13
CA LEU A 113 -31.21 18.86 8.13
C LEU A 113 -32.42 18.41 7.31
N TRP A 114 -32.54 17.11 7.05
CA TRP A 114 -33.54 16.55 6.13
C TRP A 114 -34.58 15.67 6.83
N ASN A 115 -34.52 15.58 8.15
CA ASN A 115 -35.43 14.81 9.01
C ASN A 115 -35.55 13.33 8.59
N LEU A 116 -34.46 12.75 8.07
CA LEU A 116 -34.41 11.34 7.68
C LEU A 116 -34.51 10.47 8.95
N SER A 117 -35.52 9.61 9.02
CA SER A 117 -35.67 8.62 10.08
C SER A 117 -34.74 7.42 9.81
N PHE A 118 -33.44 7.64 9.92
CA PHE A 118 -32.44 6.60 9.76
C PHE A 118 -32.02 6.05 11.13
N SER A 119 -32.11 4.73 11.34
CA SER A 119 -31.69 4.10 12.59
C SER A 119 -30.27 3.55 12.49
N TRP A 120 -29.51 3.57 13.59
CA TRP A 120 -28.17 2.96 13.64
C TRP A 120 -28.19 1.46 13.33
N GLN A 121 -29.32 0.80 13.59
CA GLN A 121 -29.54 -0.61 13.28
C GLN A 121 -29.64 -0.83 11.76
N ASP A 122 -30.33 0.05 11.04
CA ASP A 122 -30.41 -0.01 9.58
C ASP A 122 -29.03 0.21 8.93
N LEU A 123 -28.20 1.10 9.50
CA LEU A 123 -26.81 1.30 9.06
C LEU A 123 -26.02 0.01 9.24
N GLY A 124 -26.06 -0.57 10.43
CA GLY A 124 -25.34 -1.80 10.75
C GLY A 124 -25.77 -2.96 9.85
N GLN A 125 -27.07 -3.12 9.62
CA GLN A 125 -27.59 -4.15 8.72
C GLN A 125 -27.23 -3.89 7.26
N THR A 126 -27.28 -2.64 6.79
CA THR A 126 -26.91 -2.29 5.41
C THR A 126 -25.43 -2.53 5.15
N VAL A 127 -24.56 -2.11 6.09
CA VAL A 127 -23.12 -2.35 6.01
C VAL A 127 -22.83 -3.86 6.07
N GLY A 128 -23.44 -4.58 7.02
CA GLY A 128 -23.27 -6.03 7.15
C GLY A 128 -23.71 -6.80 5.90
N ARG A 129 -24.87 -6.45 5.34
CA ARG A 129 -25.35 -7.04 4.07
C ARG A 129 -24.42 -6.71 2.91
N SER A 130 -23.95 -5.47 2.80
CA SER A 130 -23.02 -5.07 1.74
C SER A 130 -21.71 -5.84 1.80
N LEU A 131 -21.15 -6.06 3.00
CA LEU A 131 -19.92 -6.84 3.17
C LEU A 131 -20.04 -8.30 2.72
N VAL A 132 -21.21 -8.90 2.90
CA VAL A 132 -21.49 -10.28 2.46
C VAL A 132 -21.86 -10.34 0.99
N GLN A 133 -22.62 -9.35 0.50
CA GLN A 133 -23.15 -9.35 -0.86
C GLN A 133 -22.09 -8.99 -1.91
N TYR A 134 -21.10 -8.15 -1.55
CA TYR A 134 -20.06 -7.68 -2.46
C TYR A 134 -18.66 -8.20 -2.10
N ASP A 135 -18.58 -9.38 -1.45
CA ASP A 135 -17.34 -9.98 -0.98
C ASP A 135 -16.31 -10.16 -2.10
N THR A 136 -16.78 -10.59 -3.27
CA THR A 136 -15.99 -10.88 -4.46
C THR A 136 -15.44 -9.59 -5.06
N GLU A 137 -16.24 -8.53 -5.08
CA GLU A 137 -15.86 -7.18 -5.53
C GLU A 137 -14.80 -6.57 -4.60
N TYR A 138 -14.96 -6.73 -3.28
CA TYR A 138 -13.96 -6.27 -2.31
C TYR A 138 -12.64 -7.01 -2.45
N VAL A 139 -12.67 -8.33 -2.65
CA VAL A 139 -11.47 -9.13 -2.91
C VAL A 139 -10.82 -8.72 -4.23
N ALA A 140 -11.60 -8.55 -5.29
CA ALA A 140 -11.11 -8.12 -6.60
C ALA A 140 -10.44 -6.73 -6.53
N LEU A 141 -11.06 -5.79 -5.83
CA LEU A 141 -10.50 -4.45 -5.59
C LEU A 141 -9.23 -4.51 -4.72
N PHE A 142 -9.24 -5.32 -3.67
CA PHE A 142 -8.07 -5.52 -2.81
C PHE A 142 -6.89 -6.12 -3.58
N LEU A 143 -7.14 -7.14 -4.41
CA LEU A 143 -6.12 -7.73 -5.28
C LEU A 143 -5.57 -6.71 -6.27
N GLY A 144 -6.44 -5.89 -6.87
CA GLY A 144 -6.03 -4.76 -7.72
C GLY A 144 -5.10 -3.81 -6.97
N LEU A 145 -5.50 -3.35 -5.79
CA LEU A 145 -4.71 -2.44 -4.94
C LEU A 145 -3.34 -3.03 -4.58
N GLU A 146 -3.31 -4.31 -4.20
CA GLU A 146 -2.08 -5.01 -3.84
C GLU A 146 -1.14 -5.12 -5.04
N LEU A 147 -1.65 -5.57 -6.20
CA LEU A 147 -0.87 -5.64 -7.44
C LEU A 147 -0.34 -4.26 -7.86
N GLY A 148 -1.15 -3.21 -7.68
CA GLY A 148 -0.75 -1.82 -7.94
C GLY A 148 0.39 -1.38 -7.03
N ALA A 149 0.27 -1.62 -5.73
CA ALA A 149 1.32 -1.33 -4.75
C ALA A 149 2.59 -2.15 -5.00
N MET A 150 2.45 -3.41 -5.41
CA MET A 150 3.56 -4.29 -5.78
C MET A 150 4.26 -3.84 -7.07
N SER A 151 3.57 -3.22 -8.03
CA SER A 151 4.20 -2.72 -9.25
C SER A 151 5.32 -1.70 -8.96
N HIS A 152 5.15 -0.91 -7.90
CA HIS A 152 6.16 0.02 -7.41
C HIS A 152 7.38 -0.69 -6.85
N SER A 153 7.19 -1.67 -5.96
CA SER A 153 8.27 -2.43 -5.34
C SER A 153 8.98 -3.37 -6.32
N LEU A 154 8.24 -3.98 -7.25
CA LEU A 154 8.76 -4.79 -8.35
C LEU A 154 9.61 -3.96 -9.30
N SER A 155 9.23 -2.73 -9.61
CA SER A 155 10.05 -1.81 -10.42
C SER A 155 11.36 -1.44 -9.70
N ASP A 156 11.31 -1.17 -8.40
CA ASP A 156 12.51 -0.88 -7.61
C ASP A 156 13.45 -2.09 -7.51
N TRP A 157 12.88 -3.29 -7.32
CA TRP A 157 13.63 -4.53 -7.32
C TRP A 157 14.20 -4.85 -8.70
N GLY A 158 13.40 -4.76 -9.76
CA GLY A 158 13.77 -5.04 -11.15
C GLY A 158 14.84 -4.09 -11.68
N GLY A 159 14.72 -2.77 -11.43
CA GLY A 159 15.74 -1.79 -11.80
C GLY A 159 17.06 -1.99 -11.05
N SER A 160 16.99 -2.39 -9.78
CA SER A 160 18.16 -2.69 -8.96
C SER A 160 18.78 -4.05 -9.30
N ALA A 161 17.97 -5.04 -9.68
CA ALA A 161 18.38 -6.35 -10.15
C ALA A 161 19.04 -6.22 -11.53
N TYR A 162 18.45 -5.48 -12.46
CA TYR A 162 19.02 -5.20 -13.78
C TYR A 162 20.37 -4.49 -13.69
N LYS A 163 20.49 -3.45 -12.85
CA LYS A 163 21.78 -2.79 -12.60
C LYS A 163 22.81 -3.72 -11.94
N ARG A 164 22.39 -4.64 -11.07
CA ARG A 164 23.27 -5.65 -10.46
C ARG A 164 23.72 -6.69 -11.47
N VAL A 165 22.82 -7.20 -12.30
CA VAL A 165 23.13 -8.15 -13.37
C VAL A 165 24.05 -7.53 -14.40
N ARG A 166 23.82 -6.26 -14.78
CA ARG A 166 24.70 -5.54 -15.72
C ARG A 166 26.09 -5.24 -15.13
N LYS A 167 26.22 -5.02 -13.82
CA LYS A 167 27.51 -4.73 -13.17
C LYS A 167 28.25 -5.96 -12.63
N GLN A 168 27.56 -7.04 -12.28
CA GLN A 168 28.10 -8.19 -11.53
C GLN A 168 27.72 -9.56 -12.14
N GLY A 169 26.99 -9.59 -13.27
CA GLY A 169 26.47 -10.81 -13.87
C GLY A 169 25.40 -11.49 -13.00
N VAL A 170 24.96 -12.70 -13.40
CA VAL A 170 23.94 -13.52 -12.71
C VAL A 170 24.34 -13.81 -11.24
N ARG A 171 25.64 -13.78 -10.93
CA ARG A 171 26.17 -13.94 -9.56
C ARG A 171 25.74 -12.83 -8.59
N GLY A 172 25.33 -11.65 -9.07
CA GLY A 172 24.83 -10.55 -8.23
C GLY A 172 23.36 -10.69 -7.78
N LEU A 173 22.62 -11.69 -8.30
CA LEU A 173 21.25 -12.02 -7.89
C LEU A 173 21.22 -12.95 -6.67
N LEU A 174 22.32 -13.65 -6.37
CA LEU A 174 22.44 -14.46 -5.16
C LEU A 174 22.63 -13.53 -3.95
N PRO A 175 21.91 -13.74 -2.84
CA PRO A 175 22.15 -13.00 -1.60
C PRO A 175 23.53 -13.40 -1.08
N SER A 176 24.57 -12.65 -1.47
CA SER A 176 25.84 -12.71 -0.77
C SER A 176 25.62 -12.06 0.58
N GLY A 177 25.22 -12.89 1.55
CA GLY A 177 25.13 -12.56 2.96
C GLY A 177 26.51 -12.22 3.48
N LYS A 178 27.01 -11.02 3.19
CA LYS A 178 28.08 -10.42 3.99
C LYS A 178 27.43 -9.99 5.31
N ILE A 179 27.30 -10.95 6.21
CA ILE A 179 27.09 -10.70 7.64
C ILE A 179 28.22 -9.75 8.04
N LYS A 180 27.88 -8.47 8.19
CA LYS A 180 28.78 -7.46 8.76
C LYS A 180 29.05 -7.92 10.20
N ARG A 181 30.14 -8.66 10.43
CA ARG A 181 30.60 -9.01 11.77
C ARG A 181 30.70 -7.71 12.57
N ARG A 182 29.78 -7.55 13.52
CA ARG A 182 29.76 -6.43 14.47
C ARG A 182 31.09 -6.48 15.20
N LYS A 183 31.93 -5.46 15.02
CA LYS A 183 33.23 -5.34 15.70
C LYS A 183 32.93 -5.19 17.20
N VAL A 184 33.07 -6.27 17.95
CA VAL A 184 32.95 -6.23 19.42
C VAL A 184 34.09 -5.33 19.91
N ARG A 185 33.76 -4.15 20.43
CA ARG A 185 34.70 -3.34 21.21
C ARG A 185 34.95 -4.11 22.49
N GLY A 186 36.06 -4.84 22.55
CA GLY A 186 36.55 -5.49 23.76
C GLY A 186 36.86 -4.43 24.81
N GLY A 187 36.01 -4.34 25.83
CA GLY A 187 36.28 -3.59 27.04
C GLY A 187 37.38 -4.31 27.82
N SER A 188 38.61 -3.80 27.74
CA SER A 188 39.70 -4.21 28.63
C SER A 188 39.43 -3.63 30.03
N ARG A 189 38.70 -4.39 30.87
CA ARG A 189 38.78 -4.24 32.33
C ARG A 189 40.18 -4.72 32.76
N ARG A 190 41.12 -3.79 32.94
CA ARG A 190 42.30 -4.05 33.76
C ARG A 190 41.87 -3.97 35.22
N ALA A 191 41.55 -5.12 35.79
CA ALA A 191 41.71 -5.33 37.22
C ALA A 191 43.21 -5.41 37.50
N ARG A 192 43.74 -4.58 38.40
CA ARG A 192 44.98 -4.89 39.09
C ARG A 192 44.79 -4.64 40.58
N VAL A 193 44.96 -5.74 41.31
CA VAL A 193 44.84 -5.94 42.74
C VAL A 193 46.11 -5.42 43.44
N LYS A 194 45.89 -4.82 44.63
CA LYS A 194 46.74 -4.62 45.83
C LYS A 194 48.27 -4.55 45.69
N LYS A 195 48.85 -3.51 46.28
CA LYS A 195 49.60 -3.59 47.54
C LYS A 195 49.32 -2.34 48.36
#